data_AF-A0ABD3AQ65-F1
#
_entry.id   AF-A0ABD3AQ65-F1
#
_cell.length_a   1.000
_cell.length_b   1.000
_cell.length_c   1.000
_cell.angle_alpha   90.00
_cell.angle_beta   90.00
_cell.angle_gamma   90.00
#
_symmetry.space_group_name_H-M   'P 1'
#
loop_
_entity.id
_entity.type
_entity.pdbx_description
1 polymer ?
#
loop_
_entity_poly.entity_id
_entity_poly.type
_entity_poly.pdbx_seq_one_letter_code
_entity_poly.pdbx_strand_id
1 'polypeptide(L)'
;MTSRTLRRRLHHGDVDGKRHEHFETSGMDSLNEPLLGSNEYNLDDKTTEESTLADHLDDGRSRANMHWAMLFSQLIAQWAQWLTNIVLGSGSFIGRLLLFASASQDGRKILPPLLSPLQEARLKHLKQRLAVPFDGAYVEHQDALRQLWRLAYPDKELPSLKSERWKEMGWQGSDPSTDFRGGGFISLENLIFFAKMYPEAFQILLHKRDGNRSEWEYPFAVAGINISFMLVQMLDLQSGKPSTLAGIRFLELLSEDEMAFDNLFCIAFQLLDAQWLARRASYMEFNDVLKSSRSQLERELALEDISCIQDLPSYNLLKR
;
A
#
# COMPACT_ATOMS: atom_id res chain seq x y z
N MET A 1 20.27 4.52 -55.01
CA MET A 1 18.84 4.78 -55.32
C MET A 1 18.20 5.33 -54.07
N THR A 2 17.96 6.63 -54.05
CA THR A 2 17.49 7.42 -52.89
C THR A 2 16.37 8.34 -53.33
N SER A 3 15.23 8.26 -52.65
CA SER A 3 14.06 9.16 -52.73
C SER A 3 13.19 8.85 -51.52
N ARG A 4 12.51 9.79 -50.84
CA ARG A 4 12.14 11.16 -51.20
C ARG A 4 11.73 11.88 -49.90
N THR A 5 12.24 13.06 -49.67
CA THR A 5 11.63 14.09 -48.80
C THR A 5 10.77 15.00 -49.67
N LEU A 6 9.58 15.39 -49.19
CA LEU A 6 8.85 16.52 -49.74
C LEU A 6 8.11 17.30 -48.65
N ARG A 7 8.41 18.60 -48.66
CA ARG A 7 8.02 19.69 -47.79
C ARG A 7 6.91 20.49 -48.50
N ARG A 8 5.86 20.93 -47.79
CA ARG A 8 4.92 21.97 -48.28
C ARG A 8 4.35 22.72 -47.07
N ARG A 9 4.98 23.83 -46.68
CA ARG A 9 4.68 25.25 -46.99
C ARG A 9 3.35 25.77 -46.41
N LEU A 10 3.49 26.59 -45.37
CA LEU A 10 2.59 27.65 -44.93
C LEU A 10 2.54 28.78 -45.98
N HIS A 11 1.38 29.41 -46.16
CA HIS A 11 1.24 30.74 -46.74
C HIS A 11 0.09 31.50 -46.06
N HIS A 12 0.38 32.71 -45.62
CA HIS A 12 -0.55 33.77 -45.22
C HIS A 12 -1.29 34.37 -46.43
N GLY A 13 -2.46 34.95 -46.15
CA GLY A 13 -3.20 35.87 -47.02
C GLY A 13 -4.26 36.60 -46.19
N ASP A 14 -4.35 37.90 -46.38
CA ASP A 14 -4.80 38.96 -45.47
C ASP A 14 -6.13 39.60 -45.91
N VAL A 15 -6.77 40.35 -44.99
CA VAL A 15 -7.57 41.59 -45.18
C VAL A 15 -9.05 41.60 -45.67
N ASP A 16 -9.79 42.48 -44.95
CA ASP A 16 -11.07 43.20 -45.21
C ASP A 16 -12.42 42.48 -45.03
N GLY A 17 -13.48 43.06 -44.44
CA GLY A 17 -13.73 44.40 -43.94
C GLY A 17 -15.24 44.60 -43.64
N LYS A 18 -15.60 45.76 -43.03
CA LYS A 18 -16.94 46.33 -42.71
C LYS A 18 -17.55 45.95 -41.35
N ARG A 19 -17.49 46.82 -40.31
CA ARG A 19 -18.28 48.04 -40.02
C ARG A 19 -19.79 47.87 -40.19
N HIS A 20 -20.55 48.06 -39.11
CA HIS A 20 -21.61 49.08 -38.96
C HIS A 20 -21.72 49.43 -37.46
N GLU A 21 -21.36 50.67 -37.13
CA GLU A 21 -21.69 51.34 -35.87
C GLU A 21 -23.06 52.02 -36.04
N HIS A 22 -23.86 52.08 -34.96
CA HIS A 22 -24.80 53.17 -34.76
C HIS A 22 -24.77 53.61 -33.30
N PHE A 23 -24.31 54.85 -33.15
CA PHE A 23 -24.25 55.76 -32.00
C PHE A 23 -25.68 56.32 -31.77
N GLU A 24 -26.25 56.45 -30.56
CA GLU A 24 -26.21 57.57 -29.58
C GLU A 24 -27.48 57.47 -28.70
N THR A 25 -27.74 58.11 -27.56
CA THR A 25 -27.04 58.86 -26.49
C THR A 25 -28.06 59.05 -25.35
N SER A 26 -27.56 59.42 -24.17
CA SER A 26 -28.20 60.26 -23.12
C SER A 26 -29.08 59.61 -22.05
N GLY A 27 -28.86 60.05 -20.80
CA GLY A 27 -29.79 59.85 -19.67
C GLY A 27 -29.08 59.73 -18.33
N MET A 28 -28.99 60.84 -17.59
CA MET A 28 -28.26 61.03 -16.34
C MET A 28 -29.13 60.72 -15.10
N ASP A 29 -28.44 60.37 -14.02
CA ASP A 29 -28.80 60.56 -12.60
C ASP A 29 -29.81 59.68 -11.83
N SER A 30 -29.31 59.27 -10.65
CA SER A 30 -29.97 59.26 -9.32
C SER A 30 -30.52 57.96 -8.70
N LEU A 31 -29.80 57.56 -7.65
CA LEU A 31 -30.27 57.29 -6.26
C LEU A 31 -30.97 55.96 -5.90
N ASN A 32 -30.31 55.27 -4.95
CA ASN A 32 -30.84 54.56 -3.76
C ASN A 32 -31.61 53.22 -3.91
N GLU A 33 -31.02 52.17 -3.33
CA GLU A 33 -31.65 51.00 -2.68
C GLU A 33 -32.64 51.39 -1.55
N PRO A 34 -33.37 50.47 -0.86
CA PRO A 34 -33.86 49.11 -1.18
C PRO A 34 -35.35 48.88 -0.75
N LEU A 35 -35.87 47.65 -0.91
CA LEU A 35 -36.73 46.89 0.05
C LEU A 35 -37.94 46.14 -0.56
N LEU A 36 -37.87 44.82 -0.44
CA LEU A 36 -38.93 43.82 -0.19
C LEU A 36 -40.02 43.58 -1.26
N GLY A 37 -39.84 42.46 -1.98
CA GLY A 37 -40.90 41.65 -2.58
C GLY A 37 -40.85 40.24 -2.01
N SER A 38 -41.96 39.81 -1.42
CA SER A 38 -42.20 38.61 -0.63
C SER A 38 -42.26 37.29 -1.43
N ASN A 39 -41.72 36.24 -0.80
CA ASN A 39 -42.00 34.80 -0.91
C ASN A 39 -42.86 34.29 -2.08
N GLU A 40 -42.27 33.40 -2.87
CA GLU A 40 -42.94 32.19 -3.35
C GLU A 40 -42.05 30.98 -2.99
N TYR A 41 -42.61 30.06 -2.21
CA TYR A 41 -41.99 28.80 -1.86
C TYR A 41 -41.84 27.92 -3.11
N ASN A 42 -40.62 27.56 -3.49
CA ASN A 42 -40.38 26.38 -4.31
C ASN A 42 -39.54 25.38 -3.52
N LEU A 43 -40.18 24.23 -3.32
CA LEU A 43 -39.68 23.01 -2.75
C LEU A 43 -38.84 22.31 -3.83
N ASP A 44 -37.53 22.55 -3.87
CA ASP A 44 -36.54 21.72 -4.59
C ASP A 44 -35.11 22.23 -4.32
N ASP A 45 -34.63 22.06 -3.08
CA ASP A 45 -33.21 22.31 -2.77
C ASP A 45 -32.66 21.32 -1.73
N LYS A 46 -32.82 20.02 -2.02
CA LYS A 46 -32.16 18.94 -1.26
C LYS A 46 -31.27 18.06 -2.11
N THR A 47 -31.53 18.00 -3.41
CA THR A 47 -30.73 17.23 -4.39
C THR A 47 -29.49 18.00 -4.88
N THR A 48 -29.53 19.34 -4.85
CA THR A 48 -28.40 20.18 -5.28
C THR A 48 -27.28 20.22 -4.24
N GLU A 49 -27.62 20.34 -2.96
CA GLU A 49 -26.63 20.37 -1.87
C GLU A 49 -25.89 19.02 -1.71
N GLU A 50 -26.60 17.89 -1.80
CA GLU A 50 -25.98 16.55 -1.76
C GLU A 50 -25.03 16.30 -2.95
N SER A 51 -25.39 16.76 -4.15
CA SER A 51 -24.52 16.71 -5.33
C SER A 51 -23.28 17.57 -5.14
N THR A 52 -23.43 18.82 -4.69
CA THR A 52 -22.28 19.72 -4.49
C THR A 52 -21.35 19.26 -3.36
N LEU A 53 -21.87 18.65 -2.30
CA LEU A 53 -21.06 18.10 -1.22
C LEU A 53 -20.31 16.84 -1.68
N ALA A 54 -20.97 15.97 -2.46
CA ALA A 54 -20.34 14.81 -3.09
C ALA A 54 -19.25 15.23 -4.09
N ASP A 55 -19.50 16.25 -4.89
CA ASP A 55 -18.54 16.80 -5.85
C ASP A 55 -17.35 17.49 -5.14
N HIS A 56 -17.57 18.20 -4.02
CA HIS A 56 -16.49 18.77 -3.21
C HIS A 56 -15.66 17.70 -2.49
N LEU A 57 -16.29 16.63 -2.01
CA LEU A 57 -15.61 15.47 -1.41
C LEU A 57 -14.81 14.69 -2.47
N ASP A 58 -15.36 14.54 -3.68
CA ASP A 58 -14.70 13.88 -4.82
C ASP A 58 -13.54 14.73 -5.36
N ASP A 59 -13.69 16.06 -5.43
CA ASP A 59 -12.65 17.01 -5.82
C ASP A 59 -11.52 17.07 -4.76
N GLY A 60 -11.86 17.00 -3.46
CA GLY A 60 -10.89 16.81 -2.38
C GLY A 60 -10.11 15.49 -2.51
N ARG A 61 -10.81 14.40 -2.82
CA ARG A 61 -10.22 13.07 -3.04
C ARG A 61 -9.39 13.01 -4.32
N SER A 62 -9.80 13.72 -5.37
CA SER A 62 -9.11 13.84 -6.66
C SER A 62 -7.80 14.64 -6.54
N ARG A 63 -7.83 15.78 -5.82
CA ARG A 63 -6.62 16.54 -5.47
C ARG A 63 -5.67 15.72 -4.61
N ALA A 64 -6.19 15.03 -3.60
CA ALA A 64 -5.41 14.09 -2.81
C ALA A 64 -4.80 13.02 -3.74
N ASN A 65 -5.56 12.41 -4.65
CA ASN A 65 -5.10 11.40 -5.61
C ASN A 65 -4.00 11.91 -6.56
N MET A 66 -4.07 13.17 -7.00
CA MET A 66 -3.02 13.78 -7.83
C MET A 66 -1.74 14.07 -7.02
N HIS A 67 -1.89 14.55 -5.79
CA HIS A 67 -0.78 14.68 -4.86
C HIS A 67 -0.19 13.32 -4.51
N TRP A 68 -1.02 12.29 -4.30
CA TRP A 68 -0.63 10.90 -4.14
C TRP A 68 0.15 10.40 -5.34
N ALA A 69 -0.30 10.66 -6.58
CA ALA A 69 0.42 10.25 -7.78
C ALA A 69 1.79 10.93 -7.92
N MET A 70 1.91 12.20 -7.53
CA MET A 70 3.19 12.93 -7.52
C MET A 70 4.13 12.45 -6.40
N LEU A 71 3.62 12.32 -5.16
CA LEU A 71 4.35 11.73 -4.03
C LEU A 71 4.75 10.29 -4.36
N PHE A 72 3.86 9.52 -5.00
CA PHE A 72 4.14 8.19 -5.53
C PHE A 72 5.22 8.21 -6.57
N SER A 73 5.25 9.14 -7.52
CA SER A 73 6.30 9.14 -8.56
C SER A 73 7.70 9.42 -7.99
N GLN A 74 7.80 10.33 -7.01
CA GLN A 74 9.06 10.70 -6.37
C GLN A 74 9.53 9.61 -5.41
N LEU A 75 8.62 8.98 -4.67
CA LEU A 75 8.95 7.83 -3.84
C LEU A 75 9.18 6.59 -4.70
N ILE A 76 8.42 6.31 -5.77
CA ILE A 76 8.66 5.19 -6.71
C ILE A 76 10.08 5.29 -7.27
N ALA A 77 10.64 6.46 -7.50
CA ALA A 77 12.04 6.60 -7.90
C ALA A 77 13.01 6.15 -6.78
N GLN A 78 12.71 6.46 -5.51
CA GLN A 78 13.47 5.99 -4.34
C GLN A 78 13.25 4.49 -4.07
N TRP A 79 12.01 3.99 -4.19
CA TRP A 79 11.62 2.58 -4.15
C TRP A 79 12.24 1.82 -5.31
N ALA A 80 12.32 2.40 -6.51
CA ALA A 80 12.94 1.80 -7.68
C ALA A 80 14.46 1.79 -7.51
N GLN A 81 15.10 2.78 -6.90
CA GLN A 81 16.53 2.74 -6.55
C GLN A 81 16.83 1.73 -5.44
N TRP A 82 15.97 1.63 -4.42
CA TRP A 82 16.05 0.61 -3.37
C TRP A 82 15.79 -0.80 -3.92
N LEU A 83 14.78 -0.98 -4.79
CA LEU A 83 14.45 -2.24 -5.48
C LEU A 83 15.47 -2.59 -6.58
N THR A 84 15.98 -1.65 -7.37
CA THR A 84 16.97 -1.92 -8.44
C THR A 84 18.33 -2.28 -7.89
N ASN A 85 18.75 -1.69 -6.76
CA ASN A 85 19.95 -2.13 -6.06
C ASN A 85 19.85 -3.58 -5.54
N ILE A 86 18.64 -4.13 -5.42
CA ILE A 86 18.36 -5.50 -4.98
C ILE A 86 18.09 -6.44 -6.18
N VAL A 87 17.37 -5.99 -7.22
CA VAL A 87 16.91 -6.80 -8.36
C VAL A 87 17.94 -6.89 -9.50
N LEU A 88 18.78 -5.87 -9.74
CA LEU A 88 19.87 -5.92 -10.73
C LEU A 88 21.14 -6.61 -10.20
N GLY A 89 21.10 -7.20 -9.00
CA GLY A 89 22.14 -8.06 -8.44
C GLY A 89 21.99 -9.55 -8.78
N SER A 90 21.11 -9.92 -9.70
CA SER A 90 20.81 -11.30 -10.11
C SER A 90 21.85 -11.87 -11.10
N GLY A 91 23.14 -11.72 -10.78
CA GLY A 91 24.22 -12.16 -11.64
C GLY A 91 25.63 -12.12 -11.06
N SER A 92 25.85 -12.34 -9.77
CA SER A 92 27.12 -12.89 -9.26
C SER A 92 26.99 -13.24 -7.77
N PHE A 93 27.27 -14.49 -7.43
CA PHE A 93 27.61 -14.87 -6.07
C PHE A 93 28.87 -14.11 -5.62
N ILE A 94 28.93 -13.78 -4.33
CA ILE A 94 30.05 -13.15 -3.58
C ILE A 94 30.12 -11.61 -3.68
N GLY A 95 29.78 -10.94 -2.55
CA GLY A 95 30.31 -9.61 -2.24
C GLY A 95 29.30 -8.46 -2.27
N ARG A 96 28.33 -8.45 -1.34
CA ARG A 96 27.71 -7.23 -0.82
C ARG A 96 26.89 -7.50 0.46
N LEU A 97 27.53 -8.12 1.45
CA LEU A 97 27.26 -7.74 2.84
C LEU A 97 27.74 -6.29 2.99
N LEU A 98 27.09 -5.50 3.84
CA LEU A 98 27.31 -4.08 4.13
C LEU A 98 26.30 -3.16 3.43
N LEU A 99 25.08 -3.13 3.97
CA LEU A 99 24.37 -1.94 4.44
C LEU A 99 23.20 -2.49 5.28
N PHE A 100 23.07 -2.03 6.53
CA PHE A 100 22.22 -2.61 7.60
C PHE A 100 22.79 -3.84 8.31
N ALA A 101 24.11 -3.86 8.55
CA ALA A 101 24.60 -4.49 9.77
C ALA A 101 24.40 -3.48 10.90
N SER A 102 23.39 -3.71 11.74
CA SER A 102 23.41 -3.17 13.10
C SER A 102 24.72 -3.61 13.73
N ALA A 103 25.54 -2.66 14.17
CA ALA A 103 26.78 -2.95 14.88
C ALA A 103 26.45 -3.62 16.23
N SER A 104 26.21 -4.93 16.18
CA SER A 104 26.23 -5.82 17.33
C SER A 104 27.62 -6.44 17.36
N GLN A 105 28.49 -5.89 18.20
CA GLN A 105 29.68 -6.60 18.65
C GLN A 105 29.23 -7.79 19.50
N ASP A 106 29.06 -8.97 18.89
CA ASP A 106 29.45 -10.22 19.55
C ASP A 106 29.70 -11.31 18.50
N GLY A 107 30.95 -11.75 18.41
CA GLY A 107 31.47 -12.65 17.38
C GLY A 107 31.16 -14.13 17.63
N ARG A 108 29.96 -14.47 18.12
CA ARG A 108 29.52 -15.87 18.19
C ARG A 108 28.91 -16.23 16.84
N LYS A 109 29.67 -16.92 15.99
CA LYS A 109 29.12 -17.63 14.83
C LYS A 109 28.11 -18.66 15.36
N ILE A 110 26.83 -18.30 15.39
CA ILE A 110 25.76 -19.24 15.67
C ILE A 110 25.83 -20.30 14.56
N LEU A 111 26.16 -21.53 14.92
CA LEU A 111 26.14 -22.65 13.99
C LEU A 111 24.71 -22.76 13.42
N PRO A 112 24.55 -22.94 12.10
CA PRO A 112 23.21 -23.11 11.51
C PRO A 112 22.50 -24.26 12.23
N PRO A 113 21.27 -24.05 12.73
CA PRO A 113 20.57 -25.09 13.47
C PRO A 113 20.40 -26.34 12.60
N LEU A 114 20.62 -27.50 13.21
CA LEU A 114 20.22 -28.76 12.59
C LEU A 114 18.69 -28.81 12.62
N LEU A 115 18.07 -28.62 11.47
CA LEU A 115 16.61 -28.61 11.36
C LEU A 115 16.07 -30.03 11.49
N SER A 116 14.95 -30.17 12.21
CA SER A 116 14.18 -31.41 12.17
C SER A 116 13.60 -31.63 10.76
N PRO A 117 13.27 -32.88 10.37
CA PRO A 117 12.63 -33.14 9.08
C PRO A 117 11.34 -32.34 8.86
N LEU A 118 10.58 -32.09 9.93
CA LEU A 118 9.36 -31.27 9.88
C LEU A 118 9.68 -29.80 9.61
N GLN A 119 10.67 -29.23 10.30
CA GLN A 119 11.12 -27.85 10.06
C GLN A 119 11.61 -27.65 8.63
N GLU A 120 12.38 -28.61 8.11
CA GLU A 120 12.87 -28.54 6.73
C GLU A 120 11.74 -28.63 5.70
N ALA A 121 10.75 -29.52 5.92
CA ALA A 121 9.57 -29.63 5.06
C ALA A 121 8.73 -28.34 5.05
N ARG A 122 8.44 -27.78 6.22
CA ARG A 122 7.65 -26.53 6.34
C ARG A 122 8.40 -25.32 5.81
N LEU A 123 9.70 -25.21 6.09
CA LEU A 123 10.53 -24.14 5.52
C LEU A 123 10.58 -24.23 3.99
N LYS A 124 10.70 -25.45 3.44
CA LYS A 124 10.65 -25.68 1.99
C LYS A 124 9.31 -25.25 1.41
N HIS A 125 8.20 -25.61 2.04
CA HIS A 125 6.86 -25.21 1.59
C HIS A 125 6.69 -23.69 1.61
N LEU A 126 7.09 -23.02 2.70
CA LEU A 126 7.05 -21.56 2.79
C LEU A 126 7.90 -20.90 1.70
N LYS A 127 9.11 -21.41 1.44
CA LYS A 127 9.98 -20.92 0.36
C LYS A 127 9.38 -21.11 -1.03
N GLN A 128 8.64 -22.20 -1.25
CA GLN A 128 7.93 -22.41 -2.51
C GLN A 128 6.83 -21.36 -2.71
N ARG A 129 6.04 -21.05 -1.66
CA ARG A 129 5.06 -19.95 -1.69
C ARG A 129 5.72 -18.59 -1.96
N LEU A 130 6.83 -18.31 -1.28
CA LEU A 130 7.62 -17.07 -1.45
C LEU A 130 8.18 -16.89 -2.87
N ALA A 131 8.43 -17.97 -3.59
CA ALA A 131 8.99 -17.94 -4.93
C ALA A 131 7.95 -17.66 -6.02
N VAL A 132 6.65 -17.63 -5.70
CA VAL A 132 5.58 -17.38 -6.68
C VAL A 132 5.41 -15.88 -6.91
N PRO A 133 5.78 -15.34 -8.10
CA PRO A 133 5.44 -13.96 -8.44
C PRO A 133 3.93 -13.84 -8.67
N PHE A 134 3.35 -12.68 -8.37
CA PHE A 134 1.99 -12.41 -8.81
C PHE A 134 1.95 -12.29 -10.33
N ASP A 135 0.94 -12.90 -10.94
CA ASP A 135 0.68 -12.87 -12.37
C ASP A 135 -0.78 -12.45 -12.60
N GLY A 136 -0.98 -11.25 -13.15
CA GLY A 136 -2.30 -10.70 -13.44
C GLY A 136 -3.03 -11.40 -14.58
N ALA A 137 -2.37 -12.25 -15.37
CA ALA A 137 -2.99 -13.09 -16.39
C ALA A 137 -3.44 -14.46 -15.86
N TYR A 138 -2.90 -14.90 -14.72
CA TYR A 138 -3.21 -16.20 -14.14
C TYR A 138 -4.53 -16.16 -13.37
N VAL A 139 -5.45 -17.07 -13.69
CA VAL A 139 -6.85 -17.02 -13.22
C VAL A 139 -6.93 -17.15 -11.71
N GLU A 140 -6.13 -18.03 -11.12
CA GLU A 140 -6.11 -18.32 -9.69
C GLU A 140 -5.60 -17.12 -8.89
N HIS A 141 -4.63 -16.37 -9.43
CA HIS A 141 -4.17 -15.11 -8.83
C HIS A 141 -5.24 -14.01 -8.91
N GLN A 142 -5.95 -13.92 -10.04
CA GLN A 142 -7.09 -13.02 -10.17
C GLN A 142 -8.21 -13.39 -9.20
N ASP A 143 -8.51 -14.68 -9.03
CA ASP A 143 -9.54 -15.17 -8.10
C ASP A 143 -9.18 -14.91 -6.65
N ALA A 144 -7.91 -15.06 -6.27
CA ALA A 144 -7.42 -14.64 -4.96
C ALA A 144 -7.65 -13.13 -4.74
N LEU A 145 -7.36 -12.29 -5.74
CA LEU A 145 -7.60 -10.85 -5.64
C LEU A 145 -9.09 -10.52 -5.48
N ARG A 146 -9.96 -11.21 -6.23
CA ARG A 146 -11.42 -11.11 -6.07
C ARG A 146 -11.88 -11.59 -4.70
N GLN A 147 -11.28 -12.66 -4.17
CA GLN A 147 -11.56 -13.17 -2.83
C GLN A 147 -11.20 -12.12 -1.76
N LEU A 148 -10.03 -11.50 -1.85
CA LEU A 148 -9.63 -10.43 -0.93
C LEU A 148 -10.66 -9.29 -0.96
N TRP A 149 -11.11 -8.86 -2.14
CA TRP A 149 -12.14 -7.82 -2.25
C TRP A 149 -13.43 -8.20 -1.53
N ARG A 150 -13.93 -9.41 -1.74
CA ARG A 150 -15.18 -9.88 -1.09
C ARG A 150 -15.05 -9.96 0.43
N LEU A 151 -13.89 -10.34 0.94
CA LEU A 151 -13.63 -10.38 2.39
C LEU A 151 -13.53 -8.97 2.99
N ALA A 152 -12.94 -8.03 2.24
CA ALA A 152 -12.77 -6.66 2.66
C ALA A 152 -14.08 -5.85 2.60
N TYR A 153 -14.88 -6.06 1.56
CA TYR A 153 -16.09 -5.29 1.29
C TYR A 153 -17.27 -6.21 0.96
N PRO A 154 -17.83 -6.93 1.95
CA PRO A 154 -18.88 -7.91 1.72
C PRO A 154 -20.14 -7.31 1.07
N ASP A 155 -20.44 -6.04 1.37
CA ASP A 155 -21.63 -5.35 0.88
C ASP A 155 -21.40 -4.59 -0.44
N LYS A 156 -20.21 -4.70 -1.04
CA LYS A 156 -19.86 -4.00 -2.28
C LYS A 156 -19.74 -4.96 -3.44
N GLU A 157 -20.27 -4.56 -4.59
CA GLU A 157 -20.07 -5.31 -5.83
C GLU A 157 -18.58 -5.46 -6.15
N LEU A 158 -18.22 -6.62 -6.70
CA LEU A 158 -16.86 -6.92 -7.12
C LEU A 158 -16.48 -6.06 -8.34
N PRO A 159 -15.41 -5.23 -8.27
CA PRO A 159 -14.96 -4.48 -9.43
C PRO A 159 -14.31 -5.38 -10.49
N SER A 160 -14.20 -4.86 -11.71
CA SER A 160 -13.28 -5.40 -12.71
C SER A 160 -11.84 -5.41 -12.18
N LEU A 161 -11.00 -6.29 -12.73
CA LEU A 161 -9.59 -6.41 -12.32
C LEU A 161 -8.79 -5.11 -12.43
N LYS A 162 -9.21 -4.22 -13.34
CA LYS A 162 -8.75 -2.83 -13.40
C LYS A 162 -9.92 -1.91 -13.10
N SER A 163 -9.85 -1.12 -12.04
CA SER A 163 -10.90 -0.22 -11.57
C SER A 163 -10.35 0.78 -10.56
N GLU A 164 -10.82 2.02 -10.57
CA GLU A 164 -10.46 3.02 -9.56
C GLU A 164 -10.86 2.60 -8.13
N ARG A 165 -11.86 1.71 -8.00
CA ARG A 165 -12.32 1.18 -6.71
C ARG A 165 -11.25 0.44 -5.93
N TRP A 166 -10.22 -0.09 -6.60
CA TRP A 166 -9.08 -0.70 -5.92
C TRP A 166 -8.35 0.29 -5.01
N LYS A 167 -8.29 1.58 -5.37
CA LYS A 167 -7.67 2.59 -4.51
C LYS A 167 -8.34 2.73 -3.14
N GLU A 168 -9.61 2.33 -2.99
CA GLU A 168 -10.30 2.32 -1.70
C GLU A 168 -9.61 1.39 -0.67
N MET A 169 -9.02 0.28 -1.13
CA MET A 169 -8.24 -0.64 -0.29
C MET A 169 -6.79 -0.19 -0.09
N GLY A 170 -6.38 0.93 -0.69
CA GLY A 170 -5.01 1.42 -0.64
C GLY A 170 -4.06 0.74 -1.63
N TRP A 171 -4.54 0.29 -2.78
CA TRP A 171 -3.69 -0.03 -3.93
C TRP A 171 -3.18 1.25 -4.59
N GLN A 172 -2.00 1.25 -5.23
CA GLN A 172 -1.39 2.47 -5.80
C GLN A 172 -2.16 3.03 -6.99
N GLY A 173 -2.66 2.13 -7.83
CA GLY A 173 -3.38 2.46 -9.04
C GLY A 173 -4.69 1.70 -9.13
N SER A 174 -5.35 1.84 -10.28
CA SER A 174 -6.53 1.05 -10.60
C SER A 174 -6.22 -0.40 -10.96
N ASP A 175 -4.96 -0.78 -11.09
CA ASP A 175 -4.50 -2.14 -11.39
C ASP A 175 -3.60 -2.68 -10.27
N PRO A 176 -4.15 -3.44 -9.30
CA PRO A 176 -3.39 -4.02 -8.19
C PRO A 176 -2.22 -4.90 -8.61
N SER A 177 -2.25 -5.47 -9.82
CA SER A 177 -1.16 -6.34 -10.30
C SER A 177 0.21 -5.64 -10.30
N THR A 178 0.20 -4.30 -10.42
CA THR A 178 1.41 -3.49 -10.48
C THR A 178 2.14 -3.35 -9.13
N ASP A 179 1.43 -3.58 -8.02
CA ASP A 179 1.92 -3.41 -6.65
C ASP A 179 2.72 -4.62 -6.12
N PHE A 180 2.46 -5.82 -6.64
CA PHE A 180 3.02 -7.07 -6.12
C PHE A 180 4.50 -7.34 -6.50
N ARG A 181 5.21 -6.38 -7.09
CA ARG A 181 6.60 -6.58 -7.56
C ARG A 181 7.58 -6.95 -6.44
N GLY A 182 7.39 -6.37 -5.26
CA GLY A 182 8.25 -6.62 -4.09
C GLY A 182 7.79 -7.80 -3.23
N GLY A 183 6.49 -7.89 -2.94
CA GLY A 183 5.95 -8.91 -2.03
C GLY A 183 5.52 -10.23 -2.68
N GLY A 184 5.43 -10.31 -4.01
CA GLY A 184 4.98 -11.50 -4.72
C GLY A 184 3.55 -11.92 -4.37
N PHE A 185 3.16 -13.12 -4.81
CA PHE A 185 1.82 -13.66 -4.55
C PHE A 185 1.55 -13.89 -3.06
N ILE A 186 2.58 -14.23 -2.26
CA ILE A 186 2.43 -14.47 -0.82
C ILE A 186 1.82 -13.28 -0.07
N SER A 187 2.11 -12.05 -0.52
CA SER A 187 1.56 -10.85 0.13
C SER A 187 0.04 -10.74 -0.03
N LEU A 188 -0.50 -11.23 -1.14
CA LEU A 188 -1.94 -11.39 -1.33
C LEU A 188 -2.49 -12.51 -0.45
N GLU A 189 -1.79 -13.65 -0.37
CA GLU A 189 -2.18 -14.74 0.53
C GLU A 189 -2.23 -14.27 1.99
N ASN A 190 -1.25 -13.48 2.43
CA ASN A 190 -1.19 -12.93 3.78
C ASN A 190 -2.36 -11.98 4.08
N LEU A 191 -2.72 -11.09 3.14
CA LEU A 191 -3.89 -10.22 3.29
C LEU A 191 -5.19 -11.03 3.39
N ILE A 192 -5.34 -12.08 2.56
CA ILE A 192 -6.49 -12.98 2.60
C ILE A 192 -6.53 -13.76 3.92
N PHE A 193 -5.38 -14.26 4.37
CA PHE A 193 -5.25 -14.96 5.65
C PHE A 193 -5.68 -14.06 6.79
N PHE A 194 -5.21 -12.81 6.82
CA PHE A 194 -5.60 -11.84 7.84
C PHE A 194 -7.11 -11.62 7.85
N ALA A 195 -7.70 -11.37 6.68
CA ALA A 195 -9.14 -11.16 6.57
C ALA A 195 -9.99 -12.37 6.99
N LYS A 196 -9.49 -13.60 6.80
CA LYS A 196 -10.18 -14.83 7.20
C LYS A 196 -10.01 -15.18 8.67
N MET A 197 -8.79 -15.05 9.20
CA MET A 197 -8.44 -15.52 10.53
C MET A 197 -8.75 -14.49 11.61
N TYR A 198 -8.61 -13.20 11.30
CA TYR A 198 -8.86 -12.11 12.24
C TYR A 198 -9.74 -11.03 11.57
N PRO A 199 -10.99 -11.36 11.20
CA PRO A 199 -11.85 -10.49 10.39
C PRO A 199 -12.13 -9.13 11.06
N GLU A 200 -12.32 -9.10 12.37
CA GLU A 200 -12.56 -7.86 13.13
C GLU A 200 -11.35 -6.93 13.09
N ALA A 201 -10.18 -7.44 13.48
CA ALA A 201 -8.91 -6.74 13.43
C ALA A 201 -8.56 -6.24 12.00
N PHE A 202 -8.83 -7.05 10.97
CA PHE A 202 -8.68 -6.68 9.57
C PHE A 202 -9.60 -5.52 9.18
N GLN A 203 -10.88 -5.58 9.56
CA GLN A 203 -11.88 -4.55 9.26
C GLN A 203 -11.58 -3.23 9.98
N ILE A 204 -11.13 -3.28 11.24
CA ILE A 204 -10.68 -2.10 11.99
C ILE A 204 -9.52 -1.40 11.27
N LEU A 205 -8.51 -2.17 10.84
CA LEU A 205 -7.34 -1.64 10.13
C LEU A 205 -7.67 -1.11 8.74
N LEU A 206 -8.47 -1.84 7.97
CA LEU A 206 -8.88 -1.46 6.61
C LEU A 206 -9.63 -0.13 6.63
N HIS A 207 -10.57 0.00 7.57
CA HIS A 207 -11.42 1.19 7.70
C HIS A 207 -10.85 2.26 8.62
N LYS A 208 -9.65 2.05 9.18
CA LYS A 208 -8.95 3.04 10.00
C LYS A 208 -9.79 3.51 11.19
N ARG A 209 -10.55 2.59 11.81
CA ARG A 209 -11.61 2.92 12.80
C ARG A 209 -11.05 3.48 14.12
N ASP A 210 -9.81 3.14 14.45
CA ASP A 210 -9.20 3.52 15.72
C ASP A 210 -8.28 4.72 15.61
N GLY A 211 -8.26 5.51 16.69
CA GLY A 211 -7.29 6.56 16.94
C GLY A 211 -7.51 7.84 16.12
N ASN A 212 -6.75 8.88 16.45
CA ASN A 212 -6.70 10.10 15.65
C ASN A 212 -5.59 9.95 14.61
N ARG A 213 -5.96 10.04 13.33
CA ARG A 213 -5.07 9.73 12.20
C ARG A 213 -4.69 11.00 11.44
N SER A 214 -3.49 10.99 10.86
CA SER A 214 -3.06 12.05 9.96
C SER A 214 -3.94 12.07 8.70
N GLU A 215 -4.12 13.25 8.10
CA GLU A 215 -4.72 13.39 6.77
C GLU A 215 -3.98 12.52 5.74
N TRP A 216 -2.64 12.44 5.88
CA TRP A 216 -1.77 11.63 5.04
C TRP A 216 -1.55 10.26 5.68
N GLU A 217 -2.58 9.41 5.63
CA GLU A 217 -2.58 8.06 6.18
C GLU A 217 -1.84 7.04 5.27
N TYR A 218 -1.30 5.95 5.83
CA TYR A 218 -0.68 4.91 5.03
C TYR A 218 -1.71 4.11 4.21
N PRO A 219 -1.38 3.76 2.95
CA PRO A 219 -2.22 2.92 2.10
C PRO A 219 -2.25 1.47 2.61
N PHE A 220 -3.44 0.96 2.97
CA PHE A 220 -3.61 -0.34 3.63
C PHE A 220 -3.00 -1.52 2.85
N ALA A 221 -3.39 -1.75 1.59
CA ALA A 221 -2.89 -2.89 0.81
C ALA A 221 -1.37 -2.82 0.57
N VAL A 222 -0.86 -1.65 0.22
CA VAL A 222 0.57 -1.42 0.01
C VAL A 222 1.37 -1.59 1.31
N ALA A 223 0.83 -1.19 2.46
CA ALA A 223 1.46 -1.47 3.76
C ALA A 223 1.56 -2.97 4.01
N GLY A 224 0.52 -3.75 3.71
CA GLY A 224 0.56 -5.21 3.78
C GLY A 224 1.67 -5.82 2.90
N ILE A 225 1.80 -5.38 1.65
CA ILE A 225 2.89 -5.85 0.78
C ILE A 225 4.26 -5.59 1.41
N ASN A 226 4.44 -4.40 1.99
CA ASN A 226 5.69 -4.00 2.64
C ASN A 226 6.00 -4.77 3.90
N ILE A 227 4.99 -5.10 4.71
CA ILE A 227 5.15 -5.94 5.89
C ILE A 227 5.60 -7.34 5.47
N SER A 228 4.95 -7.93 4.44
CA SER A 228 5.32 -9.25 3.92
C SER A 228 6.79 -9.27 3.49
N PHE A 229 7.20 -8.27 2.71
CA PHE A 229 8.58 -8.13 2.26
C PHE A 229 9.56 -7.94 3.42
N MET A 230 9.23 -7.08 4.39
CA MET A 230 10.04 -6.82 5.59
C MET A 230 10.25 -8.11 6.39
N LEU A 231 9.21 -8.93 6.58
CA LEU A 231 9.30 -10.20 7.30
C LEU A 231 10.21 -11.19 6.57
N VAL A 232 10.09 -11.32 5.24
CA VAL A 232 10.97 -12.18 4.43
C VAL A 232 12.44 -11.82 4.62
N GLN A 233 12.76 -10.52 4.67
CA GLN A 233 14.12 -10.06 4.92
C GLN A 233 14.56 -10.24 6.38
N MET A 234 13.69 -9.94 7.34
CA MET A 234 13.96 -10.06 8.78
C MET A 234 14.32 -11.50 9.16
N LEU A 235 13.57 -12.44 8.60
CA LEU A 235 13.67 -13.86 8.88
C LEU A 235 14.69 -14.58 7.97
N ASP A 236 15.38 -13.86 7.09
CA ASP A 236 16.40 -14.42 6.19
C ASP A 236 15.87 -15.60 5.34
N LEU A 237 14.62 -15.52 4.87
CA LEU A 237 13.93 -16.63 4.19
C LEU A 237 14.40 -16.86 2.76
N GLN A 238 15.17 -15.93 2.19
CA GLN A 238 15.75 -16.06 0.85
C GLN A 238 17.14 -16.73 0.87
N SER A 239 17.77 -16.89 2.04
CA SER A 239 19.03 -17.64 2.15
C SER A 239 18.78 -19.15 2.12
N GLY A 240 19.83 -19.97 2.02
CA GLY A 240 19.70 -21.43 2.08
C GLY A 240 19.06 -21.91 3.38
N LYS A 241 19.56 -21.43 4.51
CA LYS A 241 19.00 -21.65 5.86
C LYS A 241 19.06 -20.32 6.63
N PRO A 242 17.94 -19.88 7.26
CA PRO A 242 17.93 -18.67 8.08
C PRO A 242 19.07 -18.64 9.08
N SER A 243 19.80 -17.52 9.10
CA SER A 243 20.99 -17.33 9.92
C SER A 243 20.88 -16.17 10.91
N THR A 244 19.87 -15.31 10.77
CA THR A 244 19.56 -14.25 11.72
C THR A 244 18.97 -14.86 12.99
N LEU A 245 19.15 -14.19 14.14
CA LEU A 245 18.52 -14.64 15.40
C LEU A 245 17.00 -14.76 15.24
N ALA A 246 16.35 -13.77 14.65
CA ALA A 246 14.92 -13.79 14.35
C ALA A 246 14.53 -14.96 13.43
N GLY A 247 15.31 -15.23 12.39
CA GLY A 247 15.09 -16.37 11.49
C GLY A 247 15.24 -17.72 12.19
N ILE A 248 16.24 -17.88 13.06
CA ILE A 248 16.45 -19.11 13.83
C ILE A 248 15.28 -19.34 14.80
N ARG A 249 14.87 -18.32 15.55
CA ARG A 249 13.72 -18.41 16.48
C ARG A 249 12.40 -18.66 15.75
N PHE A 250 12.23 -18.05 14.57
CA PHE A 250 11.07 -18.32 13.72
C PHE A 250 10.98 -19.79 13.26
N LEU A 251 12.11 -20.50 13.07
CA LEU A 251 12.06 -21.93 12.72
C LEU A 251 11.52 -22.80 13.86
N GLU A 252 11.65 -22.36 15.11
CA GLU A 252 11.01 -22.99 16.27
C GLU A 252 9.49 -22.76 16.20
N LEU A 253 9.05 -21.53 15.91
CA LEU A 253 7.62 -21.24 15.73
C LEU A 253 7.00 -22.00 14.54
N LEU A 254 7.76 -22.12 13.45
CA LEU A 254 7.33 -22.85 12.25
C LEU A 254 7.24 -24.36 12.51
N SER A 255 7.94 -24.93 13.50
CA SER A 255 7.77 -26.35 13.86
C SER A 255 6.47 -26.61 14.59
N GLU A 256 5.95 -25.62 15.31
CA GLU A 256 4.67 -25.71 16.00
C GLU A 256 3.50 -25.43 15.04
N ASP A 257 3.59 -24.35 14.27
CA ASP A 257 2.51 -23.89 13.37
C ASP A 257 3.00 -23.70 11.93
N GLU A 258 2.39 -24.41 10.98
CA GLU A 258 2.69 -24.24 9.55
C GLU A 258 2.28 -22.84 9.04
N MET A 259 1.29 -22.21 9.70
CA MET A 259 0.83 -20.86 9.41
C MET A 259 1.56 -19.78 10.22
N ALA A 260 2.68 -20.11 10.86
CA ALA A 260 3.43 -19.17 11.71
C ALA A 260 3.83 -17.88 10.96
N PHE A 261 4.19 -17.98 9.68
CA PHE A 261 4.53 -16.80 8.86
C PHE A 261 3.31 -15.88 8.65
N ASP A 262 2.17 -16.47 8.29
CA ASP A 262 0.93 -15.73 8.01
C ASP A 262 0.35 -15.10 9.30
N ASN A 263 0.48 -15.79 10.44
CA ASN A 263 0.13 -15.18 11.73
C ASN A 263 1.09 -14.05 12.12
N LEU A 264 2.40 -14.22 11.92
CA LEU A 264 3.39 -13.17 12.19
C LEU A 264 3.14 -11.93 11.31
N PHE A 265 2.68 -12.11 10.07
CA PHE A 265 2.19 -11.02 9.22
C PHE A 265 1.05 -10.23 9.87
N CYS A 266 0.03 -10.92 10.41
CA CYS A 266 -1.10 -10.26 11.05
C CYS A 266 -0.65 -9.44 12.28
N ILE A 267 0.22 -10.02 13.11
CA ILE A 267 0.82 -9.35 14.28
C ILE A 267 1.61 -8.12 13.83
N ALA A 268 2.45 -8.27 12.80
CA ALA A 268 3.28 -7.19 12.28
C ALA A 268 2.44 -6.02 11.75
N PHE A 269 1.29 -6.30 11.13
CA PHE A 269 0.38 -5.27 10.65
C PHE A 269 -0.27 -4.51 11.81
N GLN A 270 -0.83 -5.23 12.78
CA GLN A 270 -1.37 -4.61 13.99
C GLN A 270 -0.32 -3.78 14.74
N LEU A 271 0.90 -4.29 14.82
CA LEU A 271 2.00 -3.58 15.46
C LEU A 271 2.38 -2.29 14.71
N LEU A 272 2.42 -2.34 13.37
CA LEU A 272 2.65 -1.16 12.55
C LEU A 272 1.60 -0.09 12.81
N ASP A 273 0.32 -0.44 12.85
CA ASP A 273 -0.76 0.52 13.11
C ASP A 273 -0.74 1.06 14.55
N ALA A 274 -0.46 0.20 15.54
CA ALA A 274 -0.30 0.64 16.92
C ALA A 274 0.82 1.67 17.07
N GLN A 275 1.98 1.43 16.44
CA GLN A 275 3.09 2.37 16.44
C GLN A 275 2.78 3.63 15.62
N TRP A 276 2.06 3.50 14.52
CA TRP A 276 1.59 4.61 13.70
C TRP A 276 0.73 5.59 14.51
N LEU A 277 -0.28 5.07 15.20
CA LEU A 277 -1.18 5.85 16.05
C LEU A 277 -0.43 6.47 17.24
N ALA A 278 0.44 5.72 17.90
CA ALA A 278 1.23 6.22 19.04
C ALA A 278 2.11 7.41 18.65
N ARG A 279 2.62 7.44 17.42
CA ARG A 279 3.47 8.51 16.89
C ARG A 279 2.69 9.66 16.25
N ARG A 280 1.39 9.48 16.00
CA ARG A 280 0.59 10.32 15.11
C ARG A 280 1.28 10.49 13.75
N ALA A 281 1.79 9.37 13.25
CA ALA A 281 2.62 9.36 12.06
C ALA A 281 1.83 9.81 10.83
N SER A 282 2.56 10.41 9.90
CA SER A 282 2.11 10.69 8.55
C SER A 282 2.77 9.74 7.56
N TYR A 283 2.26 9.72 6.33
CA TYR A 283 2.80 8.97 5.21
C TYR A 283 4.33 9.10 5.06
N MET A 284 4.88 10.28 5.33
CA MET A 284 6.32 10.55 5.24
C MET A 284 7.16 9.72 6.23
N GLU A 285 6.56 9.26 7.32
CA GLU A 285 7.21 8.49 8.39
C GLU A 285 7.03 6.97 8.22
N PHE A 286 6.35 6.51 7.16
CA PHE A 286 6.03 5.10 6.96
C PHE A 286 7.24 4.17 7.10
N ASN A 287 8.36 4.52 6.48
CA ASN A 287 9.58 3.71 6.57
C ASN A 287 10.13 3.64 8.00
N ASP A 288 10.00 4.69 8.79
CA ASP A 288 10.51 4.72 10.16
C ASP A 288 9.59 3.97 11.12
N VAL A 289 8.27 3.99 10.88
CA VAL A 289 7.30 3.14 11.59
C VAL A 289 7.52 1.66 11.22
N LEU A 290 7.72 1.33 9.94
CA LEU A 290 7.99 -0.04 9.49
C LEU A 290 9.29 -0.60 10.10
N LYS A 291 10.36 0.20 10.12
CA LYS A 291 11.63 -0.16 10.81
C LYS A 291 11.42 -0.38 12.31
N SER A 292 10.68 0.51 12.96
CA SER A 292 10.38 0.38 14.39
C SER A 292 9.56 -0.89 14.69
N SER A 293 8.63 -1.25 13.80
CA SER A 293 7.80 -2.45 13.93
C SER A 293 8.66 -3.70 13.78
N ARG A 294 9.54 -3.72 12.76
CA ARG A 294 10.57 -4.76 12.59
C ARG A 294 11.42 -4.93 13.85
N SER A 295 12.02 -3.86 14.35
CA SER A 295 12.89 -3.92 15.52
C SER A 295 12.16 -4.40 16.77
N GLN A 296 10.86 -4.13 16.90
CA GLN A 296 10.07 -4.66 18.00
C GLN A 296 9.81 -6.17 17.84
N LEU A 297 9.48 -6.65 16.64
CA LEU A 297 9.34 -8.10 16.39
C LEU A 297 10.65 -8.86 16.61
N GLU A 298 11.80 -8.30 16.17
CA GLU A 298 13.11 -8.89 16.41
C GLU A 298 13.39 -9.04 17.93
N ARG A 299 12.97 -8.06 18.74
CA ARG A 299 13.08 -8.16 20.21
C ARG A 299 12.12 -9.18 20.80
N GLU A 300 10.87 -9.21 20.35
CA GLU A 300 9.87 -10.17 20.84
C GLU A 300 10.29 -11.62 20.51
N LEU A 301 10.76 -11.90 19.30
CA LEU A 301 11.26 -13.24 18.92
C LEU A 301 12.52 -13.67 19.70
N ALA A 302 13.27 -12.72 20.24
CA ALA A 302 14.47 -13.00 21.03
C ALA A 302 14.17 -13.32 22.51
N LEU A 303 12.92 -13.15 22.96
CA LEU A 303 12.52 -13.51 24.33
C LEU A 303 12.63 -15.04 24.54
N GLU A 304 12.97 -15.45 25.76
CA GLU A 304 13.25 -16.86 26.09
C GLU A 304 11.99 -17.73 26.17
N ASP A 305 10.86 -17.14 26.54
CA ASP A 305 9.57 -17.77 26.81
C ASP A 305 8.65 -17.89 25.58
N ILE A 306 9.17 -17.58 24.39
CA ILE A 306 8.42 -17.67 23.13
C ILE A 306 8.54 -19.08 22.57
N SER A 307 7.48 -19.85 22.70
CA SER A 307 7.38 -21.23 22.19
C SER A 307 6.40 -21.37 21.04
N CYS A 308 5.37 -20.52 21.00
CA CYS A 308 4.39 -20.43 19.93
C CYS A 308 4.10 -18.96 19.58
N ILE A 309 3.40 -18.76 18.46
CA ILE A 309 3.06 -17.41 17.97
C ILE A 309 2.23 -16.62 18.98
N GLN A 310 1.38 -17.30 19.74
CA GLN A 310 0.49 -16.71 20.73
C GLN A 310 1.24 -16.13 21.95
N ASP A 311 2.48 -16.57 22.17
CA ASP A 311 3.33 -16.08 23.26
C ASP A 311 3.91 -14.68 22.95
N LEU A 312 3.93 -14.26 21.68
CA LEU A 312 4.44 -12.94 21.30
C LEU A 312 3.61 -11.85 21.98
N PRO A 313 4.22 -10.88 22.70
CA PRO A 313 3.49 -9.80 23.35
C PRO A 313 2.52 -9.05 22.41
N SER A 314 2.94 -8.82 21.17
CA SER A 314 2.13 -8.15 20.15
C SER A 314 0.97 -9.01 19.62
N TYR A 315 0.90 -10.31 19.91
CA TYR A 315 -0.26 -11.15 19.58
C TYR A 315 -1.55 -10.62 20.21
N ASN A 316 -1.46 -9.98 21.37
CA ASN A 316 -2.60 -9.37 22.05
C ASN A 316 -3.25 -8.22 21.26
N LEU A 317 -2.56 -7.65 20.26
CA LEU A 317 -3.13 -6.64 19.38
C LEU A 317 -4.18 -7.23 18.42
N LEU A 318 -4.14 -8.54 18.15
CA LEU A 318 -5.14 -9.21 17.29
C LEU A 318 -6.47 -9.49 18.00
N LYS A 319 -6.51 -9.37 19.33
CA LYS A 319 -7.69 -9.62 20.16
C LYS A 319 -8.47 -8.35 20.51
N ARG A 320 -8.05 -7.21 19.97
CA ARG A 320 -8.67 -5.91 20.21
C ARG A 320 -9.81 -5.65 19.25
#